data_AF-A0ABF7Q2A0-F1
#
_entry.id   AF-A0ABF7Q2A0-F1
#
_cell.length_a   1.000
_cell.length_b   1.000
_cell.length_c   1.000
_cell.angle_alpha   90.00
_cell.angle_beta   90.00
_cell.angle_gamma   90.00
#
_symmetry.space_group_name_H-M   'P 1'
#
loop_
_entity.id
_entity.type
_entity.pdbx_description
1 polymer ?
#
loop_
_entity_poly.entity_id
_entity_poly.type
_entity_poly.pdbx_seq_one_letter_code
_entity_poly.pdbx_strand_id
1 'polypeptide(L)'
;MTAPLQPTAIHAVPAELCECGFRLLMIRQFNVGAVPPAFAIIDQRVMRMPQRLGRHGVSFAATFLPEVMSWLIDHLGRPSLHDESGRSYRNPRWPVVCWHDQERYWPSGAVTVEWFAEVAFQDHASWMAFRTRWHESLMGRNADADSGLGEAYARESHDTEKEFADEAFQQA
;
A
#
# COMPACT_ATOMS: atom_id res chain seq x y z
N MET A 1 -17.71 -17.46 -4.38
CA MET A 1 -18.47 -16.34 -3.79
C MET A 1 -17.60 -15.72 -2.70
N THR A 2 -17.10 -14.52 -2.92
CA THR A 2 -16.34 -13.76 -1.90
C THR A 2 -17.33 -13.30 -0.83
N ALA A 3 -16.99 -13.52 0.44
CA ALA A 3 -17.79 -13.00 1.56
C ALA A 3 -17.94 -11.47 1.42
N PRO A 4 -19.10 -10.90 1.82
CA PRO A 4 -19.29 -9.46 1.77
C PRO A 4 -18.20 -8.78 2.62
N LEU A 5 -17.54 -7.79 2.02
CA LEU A 5 -16.51 -7.00 2.68
C LEU A 5 -17.11 -6.43 3.98
N GLN A 6 -16.40 -6.58 5.10
CA GLN A 6 -16.84 -6.02 6.38
C GLN A 6 -16.41 -4.54 6.47
N PRO A 7 -17.16 -3.68 7.19
CA PRO A 7 -16.80 -2.28 7.35
C PRO A 7 -15.37 -2.09 7.88
N THR A 8 -14.92 -2.96 8.78
CA THR A 8 -13.59 -2.91 9.41
C THR A 8 -12.50 -3.62 8.62
N ALA A 9 -12.79 -4.18 7.44
CA ALA A 9 -11.79 -4.87 6.62
C ALA A 9 -10.74 -3.88 6.10
N ILE A 10 -9.47 -4.14 6.39
CA ILE A 10 -8.32 -3.30 6.04
C ILE A 10 -7.43 -3.90 4.93
N HIS A 11 -7.87 -5.01 4.34
CA HIS A 11 -7.14 -5.65 3.25
C HIS A 11 -7.14 -4.78 2.01
N ALA A 12 -6.07 -4.89 1.22
CA ALA A 12 -6.00 -4.29 -0.11
C ALA A 12 -7.23 -4.71 -0.93
N VAL A 13 -7.82 -3.74 -1.62
CA VAL A 13 -8.92 -3.96 -2.55
C VAL A 13 -8.46 -3.57 -3.96
N PRO A 14 -8.94 -4.21 -5.02
CA PRO A 14 -8.59 -3.82 -6.38
C PRO A 14 -8.85 -2.32 -6.62
N ALA A 15 -7.93 -1.68 -7.32
CA ALA A 15 -8.08 -0.33 -7.81
C ALA A 15 -9.24 -0.23 -8.81
N GLU A 16 -9.98 0.87 -8.76
CA GLU A 16 -10.92 1.21 -9.83
C GLU A 16 -10.11 1.75 -11.01
N LEU A 17 -10.08 1.02 -12.11
CA LEU A 17 -9.34 1.43 -13.30
C LEU A 17 -10.17 2.44 -14.10
N CYS A 18 -9.55 3.56 -14.49
CA CYS A 18 -10.12 4.62 -15.31
C CYS A 18 -9.46 4.63 -16.70
N GLU A 19 -9.96 5.48 -17.60
CA GLU A 19 -9.49 5.57 -18.99
C GLU A 19 -7.98 5.86 -19.10
N CYS A 20 -7.47 6.81 -18.30
CA CYS A 20 -6.05 7.18 -18.23
C CYS A 20 -5.56 7.25 -16.78
N GLY A 21 -5.93 6.28 -15.95
CA GLY A 21 -5.59 6.33 -14.54
C GLY A 21 -6.29 5.28 -13.71
N PHE A 22 -6.27 5.50 -12.40
CA PHE A 22 -6.91 4.60 -11.44
C PHE A 22 -7.24 5.34 -10.15
N ARG A 23 -8.13 4.73 -9.37
CA ARG A 23 -8.51 5.19 -8.03
C ARG A 23 -8.29 4.09 -7.01
N LEU A 24 -7.68 4.45 -5.88
CA LEU A 24 -7.38 3.57 -4.76
C LEU A 24 -8.16 3.98 -3.53
N LEU A 25 -8.81 3.03 -2.86
CA LEU A 25 -9.32 3.23 -1.51
C LEU A 25 -8.16 3.20 -0.52
N MET A 26 -7.82 4.35 0.06
CA MET A 26 -6.65 4.49 0.94
C MET A 26 -7.02 4.46 2.42
N ILE A 27 -8.19 5.00 2.79
CA ILE A 27 -8.60 5.15 4.18
C ILE A 27 -10.09 4.92 4.31
N ARG A 28 -10.49 4.25 5.38
CA ARG A 28 -11.88 4.22 5.84
C ARG A 28 -11.98 4.89 7.20
N GLN A 29 -12.81 5.92 7.26
CA GLN A 29 -13.10 6.66 8.47
C GLN A 29 -14.42 6.18 9.08
N PHE A 30 -14.37 5.91 10.38
CA PHE A 30 -15.51 5.51 11.19
C PHE A 30 -15.88 6.66 12.11
N ASN A 31 -17.10 7.15 11.95
CA ASN A 31 -17.68 8.17 12.81
C ASN A 31 -18.58 7.49 13.84
N VAL A 32 -18.29 7.67 15.12
CA VAL A 32 -19.08 7.09 16.22
C VAL A 32 -19.44 8.20 17.21
N GLY A 33 -20.68 8.68 17.16
CA GLY A 33 -21.15 9.72 18.08
C GLY A 33 -20.26 10.98 18.09
N ALA A 34 -19.99 11.51 19.28
CA ALA A 34 -19.22 12.73 19.48
C ALA A 34 -17.71 12.50 19.73
N VAL A 35 -17.19 11.28 19.50
CA VAL A 35 -15.75 11.00 19.68
C VAL A 35 -14.96 11.34 18.41
N PRO A 36 -13.64 11.58 18.53
CA PRO A 36 -12.79 11.72 17.36
C PRO A 36 -12.91 10.50 16.42
N PRO A 37 -12.90 10.72 15.10
CA PRO A 37 -13.05 9.64 14.13
C PRO A 37 -11.92 8.61 14.26
N ALA A 38 -12.27 7.33 14.12
CA ALA A 38 -11.32 6.25 13.95
C ALA A 38 -11.00 6.04 12.47
N PHE A 39 -9.75 5.70 12.13
CA PHE A 39 -9.32 5.51 10.76
C PHE A 39 -8.68 4.14 10.58
N ALA A 40 -9.11 3.43 9.54
CA ALA A 40 -8.41 2.27 9.00
C ALA A 40 -7.65 2.68 7.75
N ILE A 41 -6.33 2.50 7.77
CA ILE A 41 -5.47 2.70 6.60
C ILE A 41 -5.39 1.39 5.82
N ILE A 42 -5.62 1.46 4.51
CA ILE A 42 -5.58 0.31 3.61
C ILE A 42 -4.28 0.38 2.82
N ASP A 43 -3.45 -0.66 2.97
CA ASP A 43 -2.19 -0.76 2.23
C ASP A 43 -2.44 -1.26 0.81
N GLN A 44 -2.34 -0.34 -0.15
CA GLN A 44 -2.57 -0.58 -1.57
C GLN A 44 -1.29 -1.00 -2.33
N ARG A 45 -0.13 -1.05 -1.67
CA ARG A 45 1.16 -1.49 -2.25
C ARG A 45 1.56 -0.77 -3.57
N VAL A 46 1.05 0.44 -3.78
CA VAL A 46 1.39 1.34 -4.90
C VAL A 46 1.69 2.74 -4.38
N MET A 47 0.92 3.18 -3.38
CA MET A 47 1.11 4.44 -2.68
C MET A 47 1.58 4.20 -1.26
N ARG A 48 2.39 5.11 -0.73
CA ARG A 48 2.79 5.09 0.68
C ARG A 48 1.55 5.20 1.55
N MET A 49 1.61 4.54 2.71
CA MET A 49 0.60 4.72 3.75
C MET A 49 0.47 6.22 4.06
N PRO A 50 -0.76 6.76 4.05
CA PRO A 50 -0.95 8.18 4.21
C PRO A 50 -0.52 8.62 5.60
N GLN A 51 0.36 9.62 5.67
CA GLN A 51 0.68 10.27 6.93
C GLN A 51 -0.26 11.44 7.16
N ARG A 52 -0.79 11.54 8.38
CA ARG A 52 -1.65 12.65 8.78
C ARG A 52 -0.80 13.91 8.92
N LEU A 53 -0.92 14.82 7.95
CA LEU A 53 -0.21 16.09 7.91
C LEU A 53 -1.19 17.22 8.26
N GLY A 54 -1.23 17.67 9.52
CA GLY A 54 -1.97 18.89 9.85
C GLY A 54 -2.39 19.05 11.31
N ARG A 55 -2.44 20.31 11.76
CA ARG A 55 -2.94 20.72 13.09
C ARG A 55 -4.41 21.15 13.10
N HIS A 56 -5.00 21.43 11.94
CA HIS A 56 -6.31 22.09 11.81
C HIS A 56 -7.35 21.30 10.99
N GLY A 57 -7.09 20.03 10.69
CA GLY A 57 -8.00 19.20 9.91
C GLY A 57 -7.46 17.80 9.66
N VAL A 58 -8.22 17.02 8.91
CA VAL A 58 -7.80 15.72 8.38
C VAL A 58 -7.20 15.98 7.00
N SER A 59 -5.87 15.83 6.87
CA SER A 59 -5.17 15.95 5.59
C SER A 59 -4.09 14.89 5.53
N PHE A 60 -3.96 14.28 4.37
CA PHE A 60 -3.10 13.14 4.12
C PHE A 60 -2.22 13.40 2.91
N ALA A 61 -0.90 13.21 3.06
CA ALA A 61 -0.04 13.14 1.89
C ALA A 61 -0.12 11.73 1.30
N ALA A 62 -0.49 11.64 0.04
CA ALA A 62 -0.28 10.45 -0.76
C ALA A 62 0.90 10.70 -1.70
N THR A 63 1.86 9.80 -1.67
CA THR A 63 2.94 9.74 -2.66
C THR A 63 3.10 8.28 -3.04
N PHE A 64 3.56 8.02 -4.26
CA PHE A 64 3.90 6.65 -4.64
C PHE A 64 4.98 6.07 -3.72
N LEU A 65 4.98 4.73 -3.60
CA LEU A 65 6.08 4.01 -2.95
C LEU A 65 7.42 4.35 -3.63
N PRO A 66 8.56 4.26 -2.90
CA PRO A 66 9.87 4.61 -3.46
C PRO A 66 10.19 3.94 -4.79
N GLU A 67 9.89 2.65 -4.95
CA GLU A 67 10.12 1.86 -6.16
C GLU A 67 9.24 2.32 -7.33
N VAL A 68 8.00 2.69 -7.05
CA VAL A 68 7.07 3.23 -8.04
C VAL A 68 7.52 4.65 -8.45
N MET A 69 7.96 5.47 -7.49
CA MET A 69 8.56 6.79 -7.75
C MET A 69 9.80 6.68 -8.62
N SER A 70 10.72 5.76 -8.31
CA SER A 70 11.94 5.54 -9.09
C SER A 70 11.60 5.15 -10.52
N TRP A 71 10.69 4.18 -10.71
CA TRP A 71 10.26 3.76 -12.03
C TRP A 71 9.61 4.90 -12.82
N LEU A 72 8.75 5.70 -12.18
CA LEU A 72 8.17 6.89 -12.81
C LEU A 72 9.24 7.91 -13.20
N ILE A 73 10.30 8.06 -12.40
CA ILE A 73 11.40 8.97 -12.71
C ILE A 73 12.17 8.51 -13.94
N ASP A 74 12.46 7.22 -14.02
CA ASP A 74 13.15 6.63 -15.16
C ASP A 74 12.28 6.70 -16.43
N HIS A 75 10.97 6.54 -16.29
CA HIS A 75 10.04 6.49 -17.42
C HIS A 75 9.59 7.87 -17.93
N LEU A 76 9.38 8.84 -17.03
CA LEU A 76 8.75 10.14 -17.34
C LEU A 76 9.66 11.35 -17.07
N GLY A 77 10.84 11.15 -16.48
CA GLY A 77 11.76 12.22 -16.06
C GLY A 77 11.53 12.64 -14.60
N ARG A 78 11.99 13.82 -14.17
CA ARG A 78 11.72 14.26 -12.78
C ARG A 78 10.30 14.86 -12.66
N PRO A 79 9.64 14.81 -11.50
CA PRO A 79 8.35 15.49 -11.27
C PRO A 79 8.43 17.02 -11.42
N SER A 80 9.61 17.58 -11.17
CA SER A 80 9.93 18.99 -11.35
C SER A 80 11.05 19.14 -12.36
N LEU A 81 10.89 20.07 -13.28
CA LEU A 81 11.87 20.49 -14.29
C LEU A 81 12.33 21.92 -13.98
N HIS A 82 13.35 22.39 -14.70
CA HIS A 82 13.84 23.76 -14.65
C HIS A 82 13.85 24.34 -16.06
N ASP A 83 13.42 25.58 -16.23
CA ASP A 83 13.53 26.29 -17.50
C ASP A 83 14.96 26.86 -17.70
N GLU A 84 15.19 27.53 -18.83
CA GLU A 84 16.49 28.13 -19.16
C GLU A 84 16.92 29.21 -18.15
N SER A 85 15.98 29.81 -17.43
CA SER A 85 16.25 30.79 -16.36
C SER A 85 16.52 30.13 -14.99
N GLY A 86 16.42 28.81 -14.91
CA GLY A 86 16.55 28.04 -13.67
C GLY A 86 15.29 28.04 -12.80
N ARG A 87 14.15 28.52 -13.31
CA ARG A 87 12.89 28.49 -12.56
C ARG A 87 12.30 27.08 -12.59
N SER A 88 11.94 26.56 -11.41
CA SER A 88 11.31 25.25 -11.28
C SER A 88 9.86 25.28 -11.78
N TYR A 89 9.46 24.29 -12.57
CA TYR A 89 8.07 24.07 -12.98
C TYR A 89 7.72 22.57 -12.97
N ARG A 90 6.42 22.26 -12.89
CA ARG A 90 5.95 20.87 -12.87
C ARG A 90 6.18 20.21 -14.24
N ASN A 91 6.67 18.99 -14.24
CA ASN A 91 6.75 18.18 -15.45
C ASN A 91 5.32 17.90 -15.98
N PRO A 92 4.98 18.35 -17.20
CA PRO A 92 3.63 18.20 -17.75
C PRO A 92 3.28 16.76 -18.11
N ARG A 93 4.23 15.82 -18.07
CA ARG A 93 3.97 14.37 -18.25
C ARG A 93 3.69 13.66 -16.94
N TRP A 94 3.91 14.33 -15.81
CA TRP A 94 3.81 13.69 -14.50
C TRP A 94 2.34 13.40 -14.13
N PRO A 95 2.03 12.21 -13.57
CA PRO A 95 0.68 11.94 -13.11
C PRO A 95 0.23 12.96 -12.05
N VAL A 96 -1.06 13.27 -12.05
CA VAL A 96 -1.74 14.06 -11.02
C VAL A 96 -2.29 13.11 -9.98
N VAL A 97 -2.17 13.48 -8.71
CA VAL A 97 -2.81 12.78 -7.59
C VAL A 97 -3.83 13.72 -6.96
N CYS A 98 -5.08 13.27 -6.87
CA CYS A 98 -6.18 13.99 -6.25
C CYS A 98 -6.76 13.14 -5.11
N TRP A 99 -7.27 13.79 -4.06
CA TRP A 99 -8.00 13.12 -2.98
C TRP A 99 -9.50 13.37 -3.14
N HIS A 100 -10.28 12.34 -2.89
CA HIS A 100 -11.74 12.40 -2.86
C HIS A 100 -12.24 11.60 -1.66
N ASP A 101 -13.31 12.07 -1.03
CA ASP A 101 -14.00 11.32 0.01
C ASP A 101 -15.46 11.07 -0.39
N GLN A 102 -16.01 9.95 0.08
CA GLN A 102 -17.38 9.57 -0.20
C GLN A 102 -17.96 8.81 0.99
N GLU A 103 -19.21 9.10 1.35
CA GLU A 103 -19.94 8.29 2.30
C GLU A 103 -20.30 6.92 1.71
N ARG A 104 -20.11 5.88 2.51
CA ARG A 104 -20.53 4.52 2.22
C ARG A 104 -21.49 4.01 3.29
N TYR A 105 -22.65 3.56 2.83
CA TYR A 105 -23.66 2.89 3.63
C TYR A 105 -23.47 1.37 3.54
N TRP A 106 -23.29 0.72 4.68
CA TRP A 106 -23.07 -0.73 4.75
C TRP A 106 -24.40 -1.47 5.02
N PRO A 107 -24.55 -2.72 4.52
CA PRO A 107 -25.74 -3.54 4.83
C PRO A 107 -25.97 -3.77 6.33
N SER A 108 -24.94 -3.67 7.15
CA SER A 108 -25.03 -3.74 8.62
C SER A 108 -25.63 -2.50 9.27
N GLY A 109 -25.91 -1.44 8.51
CA GLY A 109 -26.36 -0.13 9.01
C GLY A 109 -25.21 0.80 9.42
N ALA A 110 -23.96 0.34 9.35
CA ALA A 110 -22.81 1.21 9.56
C ALA A 110 -22.68 2.25 8.44
N VAL A 111 -22.19 3.44 8.79
CA VAL A 111 -21.83 4.50 7.83
C VAL A 111 -20.36 4.82 8.00
N THR A 112 -19.62 4.85 6.90
CA THR A 112 -18.20 5.21 6.89
C THR A 112 -17.93 6.27 5.84
N VAL A 113 -16.89 7.08 6.03
CA VAL A 113 -16.35 7.93 4.97
C VAL A 113 -15.15 7.22 4.35
N GLU A 114 -15.23 6.90 3.07
CA GLU A 114 -14.15 6.29 2.31
C GLU A 114 -13.34 7.37 1.60
N TRP A 115 -12.02 7.36 1.81
CA TRP A 115 -11.09 8.31 1.23
C TRP A 115 -10.26 7.63 0.15
N PHE A 116 -10.28 8.22 -1.04
CA PHE A 116 -9.67 7.71 -2.24
C PHE A 116 -8.54 8.61 -2.72
N ALA A 117 -7.45 7.99 -3.18
CA ALA A 117 -6.45 8.65 -4.00
C ALA A 117 -6.71 8.31 -5.47
N GLU A 118 -6.97 9.33 -6.27
CA GLU A 118 -7.14 9.22 -7.71
C GLU A 118 -5.86 9.65 -8.41
N VAL A 119 -5.37 8.81 -9.30
CA VAL A 119 -4.14 9.01 -10.07
C VAL A 119 -4.50 9.12 -11.55
N ALA A 120 -4.22 10.28 -12.15
CA ALA A 120 -4.46 10.54 -13.56
C ALA A 120 -3.13 10.73 -14.32
N PHE A 121 -2.90 9.91 -15.34
CA PHE A 121 -1.81 10.06 -16.29
C PHE A 121 -2.20 11.04 -17.39
N GLN A 122 -1.19 11.70 -17.95
CA GLN A 122 -1.37 12.76 -18.94
C GLN A 122 -1.56 12.21 -20.36
N ASP A 123 -1.16 10.96 -20.57
CA ASP A 123 -1.28 10.27 -21.85
C ASP A 123 -1.50 8.75 -21.65
N HIS A 124 -2.14 8.13 -22.64
CA HIS A 124 -2.52 6.73 -22.59
C HIS A 124 -1.31 5.77 -22.61
N ALA A 125 -0.21 6.14 -23.27
CA ALA A 125 0.96 5.28 -23.38
C ALA A 125 1.65 5.12 -22.01
N SER A 126 1.83 6.23 -21.30
CA SER A 126 2.35 6.26 -19.92
C SER A 126 1.44 5.48 -18.96
N TRP A 127 0.12 5.63 -19.10
CA TRP A 127 -0.85 4.85 -18.32
C TRP A 127 -0.71 3.35 -18.57
N MET A 128 -0.70 2.93 -19.84
CA MET A 128 -0.60 1.52 -20.19
C MET A 128 0.71 0.90 -19.70
N ALA A 129 1.83 1.62 -19.84
CA ALA A 129 3.11 1.18 -19.32
C ALA A 129 3.07 0.98 -17.79
N PHE A 130 2.47 1.92 -17.05
CA PHE A 130 2.30 1.80 -15.61
C PHE A 130 1.41 0.62 -15.23
N ARG A 131 0.23 0.51 -15.87
CA ARG A 131 -0.76 -0.53 -15.61
C ARG A 131 -0.16 -1.92 -15.83
N THR A 132 0.58 -2.11 -16.92
CA THR A 132 1.26 -3.38 -17.20
C THR A 132 2.30 -3.70 -16.13
N ARG A 133 3.11 -2.71 -15.71
CA ARG A 133 4.17 -2.92 -14.72
C ARG A 133 3.64 -3.25 -13.33
N TRP A 134 2.55 -2.60 -12.91
CA TRP A 134 2.02 -2.65 -11.55
C TRP A 134 0.66 -3.37 -11.45
N HIS A 135 0.33 -4.20 -12.44
CA HIS A 135 -0.97 -4.88 -12.55
C HIS A 135 -1.35 -5.63 -11.26
N GLU A 136 -0.46 -6.48 -10.75
CA GLU A 136 -0.77 -7.29 -9.56
C GLU A 136 -1.04 -6.43 -8.32
N SER A 137 -0.26 -5.35 -8.13
CA SER A 137 -0.49 -4.39 -7.05
C SER A 137 -1.85 -3.68 -7.20
N LEU A 138 -2.18 -3.25 -8.43
CA LEU A 138 -3.48 -2.63 -8.73
C LEU A 138 -4.65 -3.60 -8.52
N MET A 139 -4.45 -4.91 -8.66
CA MET A 139 -5.48 -5.92 -8.41
C MET A 139 -5.61 -6.28 -6.93
N GLY A 140 -4.89 -5.61 -6.03
CA GLY A 140 -4.94 -5.87 -4.58
C GLY A 140 -4.42 -7.26 -4.21
N ARG A 141 -3.57 -7.86 -5.04
CA ARG A 141 -3.07 -9.21 -4.80
C ARG A 141 -1.90 -9.18 -3.83
N ASN A 142 -2.03 -9.94 -2.74
CA ASN A 142 -0.92 -10.18 -1.82
C ASN A 142 0.11 -11.06 -2.51
N ALA A 143 1.39 -10.67 -2.46
CA ALA A 143 2.51 -11.58 -2.75
C ALA A 143 2.52 -12.82 -1.82
N ASP A 144 1.72 -12.81 -0.75
CA ASP A 144 1.60 -13.89 0.23
C ASP A 144 0.66 -15.04 -0.22
N ALA A 145 0.11 -14.97 -1.44
CA ALA A 145 -0.61 -16.10 -2.04
C ALA A 145 0.31 -17.19 -2.63
N ASP A 146 1.63 -16.99 -2.59
CA ASP A 146 2.64 -17.95 -3.08
C ASP A 146 3.50 -18.56 -1.95
N SER A 147 3.26 -18.22 -0.68
CA SER A 147 3.92 -18.85 0.47
C SER A 147 3.11 -20.03 1.01
N GLY A 148 2.74 -20.95 0.11
CA GLY A 148 1.90 -22.10 0.44
C GLY A 148 2.27 -23.32 -0.40
N LEU A 149 3.45 -23.91 -0.14
CA LEU A 149 3.78 -25.35 -0.15
C LEU A 149 5.29 -25.54 -0.40
N GLY A 150 6.05 -25.82 0.67
CA GLY A 150 7.45 -26.23 0.55
C GLY A 150 8.20 -26.21 1.87
N GLU A 151 8.28 -27.37 2.52
CA GLU A 151 9.28 -27.74 3.53
C GLU A 151 9.09 -27.23 4.97
N ALA A 152 7.97 -27.68 5.55
CA ALA A 152 7.94 -28.02 6.97
C ALA A 152 8.40 -29.47 7.17
N TYR A 153 9.71 -29.79 7.07
CA TYR A 153 10.31 -31.01 7.63
C TYR A 153 11.83 -30.86 7.77
N ALA A 154 12.28 -30.57 8.99
CA ALA A 154 13.49 -31.12 9.63
C ALA A 154 13.72 -30.38 10.96
N ARG A 155 12.83 -30.61 11.94
CA ARG A 155 13.24 -30.54 13.34
C ARG A 155 13.98 -31.83 13.63
N GLU A 156 15.27 -31.87 13.33
CA GLU A 156 16.15 -32.86 13.95
C GLU A 156 16.54 -32.32 15.33
N SER A 157 15.84 -32.85 16.31
CA SER A 157 16.25 -32.96 17.70
C SER A 157 17.65 -33.55 17.79
N HIS A 158 18.65 -32.70 17.97
CA HIS A 158 19.97 -33.06 18.46
C HIS A 158 20.13 -32.55 19.91
N ASP A 159 19.28 -33.05 20.80
CA ASP A 159 19.64 -33.24 22.20
C ASP A 159 19.98 -34.72 22.35
N THR A 160 21.27 -35.02 22.29
CA THR A 160 21.80 -36.26 22.86
C THR A 160 22.88 -35.83 23.83
N GLU A 161 22.44 -35.67 25.08
CA GLU A 161 23.24 -35.69 26.28
C GLU A 161 24.33 -36.77 26.19
N LYS A 162 25.59 -36.35 25.98
CA LYS A 162 26.78 -37.15 26.30
C LYS A 162 28.06 -36.32 26.13
N GLU A 163 28.38 -35.49 27.11
CA GLU A 163 29.77 -35.18 27.50
C GLU A 163 29.83 -34.29 28.76
N PHE A 164 29.23 -34.75 29.86
CA PHE A 164 29.58 -34.27 31.20
C PHE A 164 29.49 -35.43 32.19
N ALA A 165 30.26 -36.48 31.90
CA ALA A 165 30.62 -37.53 32.85
C ALA A 165 31.83 -38.25 32.27
N ASP A 166 33.02 -37.79 32.64
CA ASP A 166 34.28 -38.55 32.79
C ASP A 166 35.48 -37.66 32.48
N GLU A 167 35.79 -36.74 33.39
CA GLU A 167 37.18 -36.34 33.66
C GLU A 167 37.29 -35.64 35.02
N ALA A 168 36.83 -36.34 36.05
CA ALA A 168 37.26 -36.11 37.42
C ALA A 168 37.37 -37.48 38.11
N PHE A 169 38.60 -37.84 38.48
CA PHE A 169 39.07 -39.06 39.17
C PHE A 169 39.51 -40.23 38.29
N GLN A 170 40.80 -40.26 37.91
CA GLN A 170 41.79 -41.12 38.57
C GLN A 170 43.19 -41.04 37.91
N GLN A 171 44.19 -40.71 38.73
CA GLN A 171 45.63 -41.02 38.72
C GLN A 171 46.43 -39.74 39.11
N ALA A 172 47.14 -39.61 40.23
CA ALA A 172 47.75 -40.58 41.16
C ALA A 172 48.61 -41.64 40.47
#